data_AF-F8PM20-F1
#
_entry.id   AF-F8PM20-F1
#
_cell.length_a   1.000
_cell.length_b   1.000
_cell.length_c   1.000
_cell.angle_alpha   90.00
_cell.angle_beta   90.00
_cell.angle_gamma   90.00
#
_symmetry.space_group_name_H-M   'P 1'
#
loop_
_entity.id
_entity.type
_entity.pdbx_description
1 polymer ?
#
loop_
_entity_poly.entity_id
_entity_poly.type
_entity_poly.pdbx_seq_one_letter_code
_entity_poly.pdbx_strand_id
1 'polypeptide(L)'
;MDGSSDKNLIILEQLPCCQFDIFLVVYTSKCHSLTFTNNKIANLLCFSSKYLCVAARNLAIHHIFTRHWSYSDITLAAIAVQCGVWTWFKHAFTCLVEVRLSQFTPAKRQSLGHPIFIAVATLHEIIYKHRRIVACKPPELEEHTLDCSNHNRCTSDWAQVWWSGMSQFILDGHNPLLYKEASQRFQKFNFGWMADGCKKKMFEVIRSNKAFGITDKLVEETAVHLEKELIFEPCLSSADNESLGMDE
;
A
#
# COMPACT_ATOMS: atom_id res chain seq x y z
N MET A 1 1.39 24.97 -39.44
CA MET A 1 0.99 24.09 -38.31
C MET A 1 2.24 23.49 -37.75
N ASP A 2 2.38 23.42 -36.44
CA ASP A 2 3.55 22.79 -35.84
C ASP A 2 3.61 21.31 -36.22
N GLY A 3 4.81 20.82 -36.51
CA GLY A 3 5.06 19.46 -36.99
C GLY A 3 4.87 19.24 -38.49
N SER A 4 4.59 20.28 -39.28
CA SER A 4 4.37 20.12 -40.73
C SER A 4 5.64 20.02 -41.58
N SER A 5 6.80 20.43 -41.05
CA SER A 5 8.11 20.28 -41.71
C SER A 5 9.26 20.46 -40.71
N ASP A 6 10.49 20.15 -41.13
CA ASP A 6 11.70 20.37 -40.34
C ASP A 6 11.95 21.87 -40.01
N LYS A 7 11.27 22.78 -40.71
CA LYS A 7 11.31 24.22 -40.43
C LYS A 7 10.27 24.65 -39.39
N ASN A 8 9.35 23.76 -39.01
CA ASN A 8 8.28 24.02 -38.05
C ASN A 8 8.18 22.85 -37.06
N LEU A 9 9.21 22.68 -36.23
CA LEU A 9 9.40 21.55 -35.32
C LEU A 9 8.46 21.58 -34.12
N ILE A 10 8.06 20.40 -33.63
CA ILE A 10 7.42 20.26 -32.31
C ILE A 10 8.53 20.07 -31.28
N ILE A 11 8.67 21.05 -30.37
CA ILE A 11 9.69 21.01 -29.32
C ILE A 11 9.08 20.40 -28.05
N LEU A 12 9.66 19.31 -27.58
CA LEU A 12 9.28 18.67 -26.31
C LEU A 12 10.28 19.08 -25.23
N GLU A 13 10.18 20.31 -24.73
CA GLU A 13 11.17 20.95 -23.84
C GLU A 13 11.48 20.17 -22.55
N GLN A 14 10.51 19.37 -22.07
CA GLN A 14 10.63 18.63 -20.80
C GLN A 14 10.99 17.16 -20.98
N LEU A 15 11.37 16.74 -22.19
CA LEU A 15 11.60 15.33 -22.49
C LEU A 15 13.07 15.04 -22.77
N PRO A 16 13.75 14.24 -21.92
CA PRO A 16 15.07 13.73 -22.24
C PRO A 16 15.01 12.83 -23.49
N CYS A 17 15.95 13.01 -24.43
CA CYS A 17 15.98 12.23 -25.69
C CYS A 17 15.89 10.71 -25.44
N CYS A 18 16.57 10.22 -24.39
CA CYS A 18 16.58 8.80 -24.04
C CYS A 18 15.19 8.23 -23.67
N GLN A 19 14.24 9.07 -23.24
CA GLN A 19 12.85 8.64 -22.98
C GLN A 19 12.06 8.51 -24.28
N PHE A 20 12.28 9.43 -25.23
CA PHE A 20 11.65 9.38 -26.54
C PHE A 20 12.12 8.17 -27.35
N ASP A 21 13.42 7.85 -27.31
CA ASP A 21 13.99 6.70 -28.01
C ASP A 21 13.32 5.38 -27.59
N ILE A 22 13.06 5.21 -26.30
CA ILE A 22 12.38 4.01 -25.77
C ILE A 22 10.97 3.92 -26.32
N PHE A 23 10.25 5.05 -26.34
CA PHE A 23 8.91 5.09 -26.94
C PHE A 23 8.95 4.73 -28.43
N LEU A 24 9.87 5.29 -29.21
CA LEU A 24 10.01 4.97 -30.64
C LEU A 24 10.32 3.50 -30.88
N VAL A 25 11.19 2.90 -30.07
CA VAL A 25 11.49 1.47 -30.14
C VAL A 25 10.23 0.62 -29.93
N VAL A 26 9.44 0.98 -28.91
CA VAL A 26 8.19 0.27 -28.58
C VAL A 26 7.15 0.46 -29.68
N TYR A 27 6.99 1.70 -30.16
CA TYR A 27 6.03 2.06 -31.20
C TYR A 27 6.34 1.39 -32.55
N THR A 28 7.61 1.35 -32.94
CA THR A 28 8.05 0.75 -34.22
C THR A 28 8.13 -0.78 -34.18
N SER A 29 7.67 -1.42 -33.10
CA SER A 29 7.62 -2.88 -32.94
C SER A 29 8.99 -3.58 -33.05
N LYS A 30 10.11 -2.86 -32.91
CA LYS A 30 11.48 -3.43 -32.84
C LYS A 30 11.79 -4.02 -31.46
N CYS A 31 10.78 -4.51 -30.76
CA CYS A 31 10.83 -4.83 -29.33
C CYS A 31 11.43 -6.21 -29.01
N HIS A 32 11.75 -7.03 -30.02
CA HIS A 32 12.05 -8.45 -29.85
C HIS A 32 13.36 -8.79 -29.11
N SER A 33 14.18 -7.82 -28.69
CA SER A 33 15.49 -8.09 -28.07
C SER A 33 15.94 -7.11 -26.99
N LEU A 34 15.14 -6.12 -26.61
CA LEU A 34 15.62 -5.07 -25.70
C LEU A 34 15.29 -5.40 -24.24
N THR A 35 16.32 -5.73 -23.48
CA THR A 35 16.27 -5.78 -22.02
C THR A 35 16.22 -4.35 -21.49
N PHE A 36 15.00 -3.88 -21.22
CA PHE A 36 14.82 -2.59 -20.58
C PHE A 36 15.13 -2.69 -19.09
N THR A 37 15.85 -1.69 -18.58
CA THR A 37 16.03 -1.52 -17.14
C THR A 37 14.75 -0.98 -16.51
N ASN A 38 14.58 -1.18 -15.20
CA ASN A 38 13.40 -0.72 -14.47
C ASN A 38 13.13 0.78 -14.64
N ASN A 39 14.19 1.60 -14.65
CA ASN A 39 14.09 3.05 -14.87
C ASN A 39 13.59 3.38 -16.28
N LYS A 40 14.01 2.62 -17.30
CA LYS A 40 13.57 2.84 -18.68
C LYS A 40 12.08 2.57 -18.85
N ILE A 41 11.57 1.50 -18.23
CA ILE A 41 10.14 1.19 -18.27
C ILE A 41 9.31 2.19 -17.46
N ALA A 42 9.80 2.63 -16.29
CA ALA A 42 9.14 3.69 -15.52
C ALA A 42 9.04 4.99 -16.32
N ASN A 43 10.12 5.39 -16.99
CA ASN A 43 10.13 6.55 -17.87
C ASN A 43 9.15 6.40 -19.05
N LEU A 44 9.08 5.21 -19.66
CA LEU A 44 8.11 4.92 -20.70
C LEU A 44 6.67 5.06 -20.18
N LEU A 45 6.40 4.61 -18.96
CA LEU A 45 5.07 4.76 -18.34
C LEU A 45 4.73 6.24 -18.12
N CYS A 46 5.65 7.03 -17.53
CA CYS A 46 5.44 8.46 -17.33
C CYS A 46 5.20 9.18 -18.66
N PHE A 47 6.02 8.86 -19.67
CA PHE A 47 5.89 9.43 -21.01
C PHE A 47 4.54 9.09 -21.65
N SER A 48 4.23 7.81 -21.74
CA SER A 48 2.99 7.34 -22.37
C SER A 48 1.75 7.80 -21.63
N SER A 49 1.82 8.00 -20.32
CA SER A 49 0.73 8.60 -19.54
C SER A 49 0.58 10.10 -19.84
N LYS A 50 1.68 10.85 -19.92
CA LYS A 50 1.68 12.30 -20.23
C LYS A 50 1.14 12.59 -21.63
N TYR A 51 1.50 11.77 -22.62
CA TYR A 51 1.09 11.95 -24.03
C TYR A 51 -0.04 11.00 -24.46
N LEU A 52 -0.76 10.40 -23.49
CA LEU A 52 -1.95 9.56 -23.72
C LEU A 52 -1.75 8.41 -24.72
N CYS A 53 -0.53 7.86 -24.78
CA CYS A 53 -0.18 6.74 -25.66
C CYS A 53 -0.59 5.40 -25.05
N VAL A 54 -1.86 5.01 -25.23
CA VAL A 54 -2.49 3.85 -24.56
C VAL A 54 -1.71 2.54 -24.70
N ALA A 55 -1.27 2.18 -25.91
CA ALA A 55 -0.55 0.93 -26.16
C ALA A 55 0.78 0.85 -25.40
N ALA A 56 1.59 1.92 -25.46
CA ALA A 56 2.85 2.02 -24.74
C ALA A 56 2.65 2.03 -23.22
N ARG A 57 1.59 2.70 -22.75
CA ARG A 57 1.19 2.73 -21.34
C ARG A 57 0.86 1.33 -20.84
N ASN A 58 0.01 0.60 -21.55
CA ASN A 58 -0.40 -0.76 -21.18
C ASN A 58 0.78 -1.74 -21.18
N LEU A 59 1.71 -1.61 -22.13
CA LEU A 59 2.93 -2.41 -22.16
C LEU A 59 3.82 -2.13 -20.94
N ALA A 60 4.03 -0.86 -20.62
CA ALA A 60 4.82 -0.47 -19.45
C ALA A 60 4.15 -0.92 -18.14
N ILE A 61 2.82 -0.81 -18.04
CA ILE A 61 2.03 -1.31 -16.92
C ILE A 61 2.24 -2.82 -16.74
N HIS A 62 2.06 -3.59 -17.81
CA HIS A 62 2.24 -5.04 -17.77
C HIS A 62 3.66 -5.44 -17.36
N HIS A 63 4.68 -4.75 -17.88
CA HIS A 63 6.07 -5.05 -17.56
C HIS A 63 6.45 -4.70 -16.12
N ILE A 64 5.99 -3.57 -15.58
CA ILE A 64 6.21 -3.23 -14.16
C ILE A 64 5.45 -4.20 -13.27
N PHE A 65 4.19 -4.53 -13.60
CA PHE A 65 3.39 -5.45 -12.80
C PHE A 65 4.01 -6.85 -12.70
N THR A 66 4.50 -7.40 -13.82
CA THR A 66 5.19 -8.71 -13.84
C THR A 66 6.52 -8.70 -13.09
N ARG A 67 7.11 -7.52 -12.86
CA ARG A 67 8.38 -7.33 -12.15
C ARG A 67 8.26 -6.41 -10.93
N HIS A 68 7.08 -6.32 -10.31
CA HIS A 68 6.83 -5.34 -9.24
C HIS A 68 7.79 -5.51 -8.06
N TRP A 69 8.13 -6.75 -7.72
CA TRP A 69 9.14 -7.15 -6.71
C TRP A 69 10.55 -6.57 -6.93
N SER A 70 10.86 -6.09 -8.14
CA SER A 70 12.14 -5.43 -8.46
C SER A 70 12.13 -3.91 -8.23
N TYR A 71 10.99 -3.35 -7.82
CA TYR A 71 10.83 -1.95 -7.44
C TYR A 71 10.68 -1.85 -5.93
N SER A 72 11.27 -0.80 -5.33
CA SER A 72 10.94 -0.48 -3.94
C SER A 72 9.53 0.10 -3.85
N ASP A 73 8.82 -0.11 -2.74
CA ASP A 73 7.46 0.44 -2.53
C ASP A 73 7.44 1.97 -2.67
N ILE A 74 8.54 2.64 -2.29
CA ILE A 74 8.72 4.08 -2.46
C ILE A 74 8.69 4.47 -3.94
N THR A 75 9.47 3.74 -4.74
CA THR A 75 9.54 3.97 -6.20
C THR A 75 8.20 3.66 -6.85
N LEU A 76 7.56 2.56 -6.44
CA LEU A 76 6.28 2.14 -6.99
C LEU A 76 5.17 3.16 -6.67
N ALA A 77 5.10 3.65 -5.43
CA ALA A 77 4.15 4.70 -5.03
C ALA A 77 4.38 5.99 -5.81
N ALA A 78 5.63 6.44 -5.95
CA ALA A 78 5.97 7.65 -6.70
C ALA A 78 5.56 7.55 -8.18
N ILE A 79 5.89 6.43 -8.85
CA ILE A 79 5.48 6.18 -10.24
C ILE A 79 3.96 6.12 -10.35
N ALA A 80 3.29 5.43 -9.42
CA ALA A 80 1.85 5.25 -9.43
C ALA A 80 1.10 6.59 -9.34
N VAL A 81 1.53 7.51 -8.47
CA VAL A 81 0.98 8.87 -8.43
C VAL A 81 1.27 9.62 -9.72
N GLN A 82 2.52 9.61 -10.19
CA GLN A 82 2.91 10.35 -11.39
C GLN A 82 2.17 9.89 -12.65
N CYS A 83 1.81 8.61 -12.74
CA CYS A 83 1.20 7.99 -13.92
C CYS A 83 -0.29 7.68 -13.76
N GLY A 84 -0.89 8.02 -12.62
CA GLY A 84 -2.29 7.74 -12.31
C GLY A 84 -2.63 6.25 -12.32
N VAL A 85 -1.81 5.40 -11.69
CA VAL A 85 -2.04 3.94 -11.57
C VAL A 85 -2.43 3.60 -10.14
N TRP A 86 -3.70 3.85 -9.79
CA TRP A 86 -4.17 3.82 -8.41
C TRP A 86 -3.98 2.49 -7.68
N THR A 87 -4.28 1.38 -8.35
CA THR A 87 -4.19 0.04 -7.73
C THR A 87 -2.78 -0.26 -7.21
N TRP A 88 -1.75 0.26 -7.88
CA TRP A 88 -0.37 0.13 -7.45
C TRP A 88 -0.04 1.06 -6.30
N PHE A 89 -0.53 2.30 -6.34
CA PHE A 89 -0.33 3.24 -5.24
C PHE A 89 -0.90 2.67 -3.95
N LYS A 90 -2.14 2.20 -3.97
CA LYS A 90 -2.80 1.63 -2.79
C LYS A 90 -2.01 0.47 -2.18
N HIS A 91 -1.53 -0.44 -3.03
CA HIS A 91 -0.67 -1.54 -2.60
C HIS A 91 0.64 -1.04 -1.98
N ALA A 92 1.38 -0.20 -2.71
CA ALA A 92 2.65 0.35 -2.26
C ALA A 92 2.49 1.18 -0.97
N PHE A 93 1.45 1.99 -0.86
CA PHE A 93 1.14 2.80 0.31
C PHE A 93 0.87 1.94 1.55
N THR A 94 0.16 0.82 1.38
CA THR A 94 -0.03 -0.16 2.46
C THR A 94 1.31 -0.67 2.98
N CYS A 95 2.21 -1.07 2.08
CA CYS A 95 3.56 -1.50 2.44
C CYS A 95 4.38 -0.37 3.10
N LEU A 96 4.24 0.88 2.63
CA LEU A 96 4.96 2.03 3.17
C LEU A 96 4.62 2.33 4.64
N VAL A 97 3.37 2.12 5.05
CA VAL A 97 2.94 2.32 6.46
C VAL A 97 3.54 1.28 7.40
N GLU A 98 4.01 0.14 6.87
CA GLU A 98 4.73 -0.88 7.65
C GLU A 98 6.23 -0.56 7.80
N VAL A 99 6.77 0.30 6.93
CA VAL A 99 8.18 0.71 6.98
C VAL A 99 8.41 1.67 8.14
N ARG A 100 9.45 1.42 8.96
CA ARG A 100 9.82 2.33 10.06
C ARG A 100 10.17 3.72 9.53
N LEU A 101 9.64 4.78 10.15
CA LEU A 101 9.92 6.18 9.79
C LEU A 101 11.42 6.51 9.71
N SER A 102 12.26 5.85 10.54
CA SER A 102 13.72 6.02 10.51
C SER A 102 14.38 5.54 9.20
N GLN A 103 13.70 4.72 8.40
CA GLN A 103 14.21 4.23 7.10
C GLN A 103 13.92 5.19 5.94
N PHE A 104 13.18 6.28 6.17
CA PHE A 104 12.89 7.32 5.19
C PHE A 104 14.00 8.38 5.17
N THR A 105 15.05 8.11 4.39
CA THR A 105 16.11 9.09 4.11
C THR A 105 15.54 10.35 3.43
N PRO A 106 16.23 11.51 3.48
CA PRO A 106 15.76 12.72 2.80
C PRO A 106 15.47 12.50 1.30
N ALA A 107 16.31 11.74 0.59
CA ALA A 107 16.10 11.40 -0.82
C ALA A 107 14.82 10.58 -1.04
N LYS A 108 14.54 9.62 -0.16
CA LYS A 108 13.30 8.82 -0.20
C LYS A 108 12.06 9.67 0.05
N ARG A 109 12.13 10.59 1.03
CA ARG A 109 11.05 11.54 1.34
C ARG A 109 10.77 12.47 0.17
N GLN A 110 11.82 12.97 -0.48
CA GLN A 110 11.70 13.80 -1.66
C GLN A 110 11.03 13.03 -2.81
N SER A 111 11.41 11.76 -3.02
CA SER A 111 10.82 10.92 -4.07
C SER A 111 9.34 10.62 -3.85
N LEU A 112 8.89 10.45 -2.60
CA LEU A 112 7.47 10.25 -2.29
C LEU A 112 6.64 11.52 -2.47
N GLY A 113 7.27 12.68 -2.32
CA GLY A 113 6.55 13.94 -2.17
C GLY A 113 6.04 14.16 -0.74
N HIS A 114 5.89 15.44 -0.41
CA HIS A 114 5.52 15.86 0.94
C HIS A 114 4.17 15.31 1.41
N PRO A 115 3.08 15.32 0.61
CA PRO A 115 1.77 14.87 1.09
C PRO A 115 1.75 13.39 1.53
N ILE A 116 2.36 12.51 0.73
CA ILE A 116 2.41 11.08 1.00
C ILE A 116 3.24 10.81 2.26
N PHE A 117 4.39 11.47 2.41
CA PHE A 117 5.22 11.31 3.60
C PHE A 117 4.52 11.79 4.87
N ILE A 118 3.82 12.93 4.82
CA ILE A 118 3.04 13.43 5.95
C ILE A 118 1.94 12.44 6.32
N ALA A 119 1.19 11.92 5.35
CA ALA A 119 0.14 10.93 5.58
C ALA A 119 0.69 9.66 6.25
N VAL A 120 1.82 9.13 5.77
CA VAL A 120 2.51 8.00 6.41
C VAL A 120 2.89 8.35 7.85
N ALA A 121 3.56 9.48 8.09
CA ALA A 121 3.98 9.90 9.43
C ALA A 121 2.79 10.05 10.41
N THR A 122 1.69 10.64 9.95
CA THR A 122 0.44 10.78 10.71
C THR A 122 -0.17 9.42 11.02
N LEU A 123 -0.23 8.50 10.05
CA LEU A 123 -0.72 7.14 10.29
C LEU A 123 0.12 6.40 11.32
N HIS A 124 1.46 6.53 11.27
CA HIS A 124 2.33 5.94 12.29
C HIS A 124 1.99 6.45 13.69
N GLU A 125 1.76 7.75 13.86
CA GLU A 125 1.38 8.32 15.15
C GLU A 125 0.01 7.80 15.64
N ILE A 126 -0.99 7.76 14.75
CA ILE A 126 -2.33 7.26 15.07
C ILE A 126 -2.28 5.78 15.45
N ILE A 127 -1.62 4.96 14.65
CA ILE A 127 -1.45 3.52 14.89
C ILE A 127 -0.71 3.29 16.20
N TYR A 128 0.35 4.06 16.47
CA TYR A 128 1.10 3.94 17.72
C TYR A 128 0.22 4.27 18.94
N LYS A 129 -0.55 5.37 18.89
CA LYS A 129 -1.51 5.71 19.95
C LYS A 129 -2.55 4.61 20.16
N HIS A 130 -3.11 4.09 19.07
CA HIS A 130 -4.07 2.99 19.11
C HIS A 130 -3.48 1.72 19.73
N ARG A 131 -2.24 1.35 19.36
CA ARG A 131 -1.51 0.22 19.98
C ARG A 131 -1.36 0.39 21.49
N ARG A 132 -1.07 1.59 21.97
CA ARG A 132 -1.01 1.87 23.41
C ARG A 132 -2.35 1.65 24.10
N ILE A 133 -3.46 2.09 23.50
CA ILE A 133 -4.80 1.87 24.04
C ILE A 133 -5.10 0.36 24.15
N VAL A 134 -4.88 -0.37 23.05
CA VAL A 134 -5.09 -1.83 23.01
C VAL A 134 -4.18 -2.57 23.99
N ALA A 135 -2.94 -2.14 24.15
CA ALA A 135 -2.00 -2.75 25.07
C ALA A 135 -2.36 -2.51 26.55
N CYS A 136 -2.91 -1.34 26.89
CA CYS A 136 -3.22 -1.00 28.27
C CYS A 136 -4.43 -1.77 28.83
N LYS A 137 -5.42 -2.09 27.99
CA LYS A 137 -6.65 -2.73 28.46
C LYS A 137 -6.96 -4.00 27.67
N PRO A 138 -6.96 -5.18 28.32
CA PRO A 138 -7.43 -6.40 27.68
C PRO A 138 -8.91 -6.26 27.28
N PRO A 139 -9.35 -6.92 26.21
CA PRO A 139 -10.78 -7.05 25.92
C PRO A 139 -11.49 -7.69 27.12
N GLU A 140 -12.68 -7.20 27.42
CA GLU A 140 -13.48 -7.67 28.55
C GLU A 140 -14.13 -9.02 28.23
N LEU A 141 -14.12 -9.93 29.18
CA LEU A 141 -14.87 -11.18 29.10
C LEU A 141 -16.28 -10.90 29.65
N GLU A 142 -17.23 -10.60 28.76
CA GLU A 142 -18.61 -10.27 29.13
C GLU A 142 -19.29 -11.40 29.92
N GLU A 143 -19.06 -12.65 29.50
CA GLU A 143 -19.64 -13.83 30.13
C GLU A 143 -18.64 -14.99 30.17
N HIS A 144 -18.40 -15.50 31.38
CA HIS A 144 -17.68 -16.75 31.57
C HIS A 144 -18.47 -17.95 31.01
N THR A 145 -17.75 -18.99 30.59
CA THR A 145 -18.38 -20.25 30.17
C THR A 145 -18.78 -21.10 31.37
N LEU A 146 -19.75 -22.01 31.19
CA LEU A 146 -20.29 -22.85 32.27
C LEU A 146 -19.24 -23.76 32.93
N ASP A 147 -18.16 -24.08 32.22
CA ASP A 147 -17.01 -24.87 32.70
C ASP A 147 -16.01 -24.03 33.51
N CYS A 148 -16.23 -22.72 33.66
CA CYS A 148 -15.34 -21.84 34.42
C CYS A 148 -15.64 -21.93 35.93
N SER A 149 -14.85 -22.69 36.66
CA SER A 149 -15.03 -22.89 38.10
C SER A 149 -14.63 -21.69 38.97
N ASN A 150 -13.78 -20.78 38.46
CA ASN A 150 -13.33 -19.59 39.18
C ASN A 150 -13.21 -18.38 38.24
N HIS A 151 -14.27 -17.57 38.20
CA HIS A 151 -14.37 -16.40 37.32
C HIS A 151 -13.28 -15.37 37.61
N ASN A 152 -13.07 -15.03 38.89
CA ASN A 152 -12.09 -14.02 39.30
C ASN A 152 -10.66 -14.40 38.87
N ARG A 153 -10.28 -15.67 39.09
CA ARG A 153 -8.96 -16.17 38.67
C ARG A 153 -8.83 -16.18 37.15
N CYS A 154 -9.86 -16.63 36.44
CA CYS A 154 -9.88 -16.65 34.97
C CYS A 154 -9.68 -15.25 34.38
N THR A 155 -10.34 -14.23 34.93
CA THR A 155 -10.20 -12.83 34.50
C THR A 155 -8.83 -12.25 34.86
N SER A 156 -8.31 -12.57 36.05
CA SER A 156 -6.97 -12.17 36.46
C SER A 156 -5.88 -12.77 35.55
N ASP A 157 -5.96 -14.07 35.27
CA ASP A 157 -5.02 -14.77 34.39
C ASP A 157 -5.08 -14.19 32.97
N TRP A 158 -6.29 -13.89 32.46
CA TRP A 158 -6.45 -13.22 31.16
C TRP A 158 -5.75 -11.86 31.12
N ALA A 159 -5.99 -11.01 32.12
CA ALA A 159 -5.37 -9.69 32.19
C ALA A 159 -3.84 -9.78 32.28
N GLN A 160 -3.33 -10.70 33.09
CA GLN A 160 -1.90 -10.95 33.21
C GLN A 160 -1.29 -11.41 31.88
N VAL A 161 -1.91 -12.38 31.22
CA VAL A 161 -1.43 -12.94 29.95
C VAL A 161 -1.48 -11.89 28.84
N TRP A 162 -2.53 -11.08 28.79
CA TRP A 162 -2.61 -9.95 27.87
C TRP A 162 -1.41 -9.00 28.05
N TRP A 163 -1.14 -8.59 29.29
CA TRP A 163 -0.05 -7.69 29.61
C TRP A 163 1.34 -8.28 29.31
N SER A 164 1.55 -9.55 29.64
CA SER A 164 2.82 -10.25 29.42
C SER A 164 3.05 -10.70 27.98
N GLY A 165 1.98 -10.85 27.20
CA GLY A 165 2.02 -11.33 25.82
C GLY A 165 1.65 -10.24 24.82
N MET A 166 0.35 -10.02 24.62
CA MET A 166 -0.18 -9.13 23.58
C MET A 166 0.39 -7.71 23.69
N SER A 167 0.36 -7.11 24.90
CA SER A 167 0.84 -5.75 25.12
C SER A 167 2.32 -5.60 24.77
N GLN A 168 3.15 -6.58 25.14
CA GLN A 168 4.58 -6.58 24.77
C GLN A 168 4.77 -6.72 23.27
N PHE A 169 4.02 -7.61 22.60
CA PHE A 169 4.14 -7.82 21.16
C PHE A 169 3.87 -6.57 20.34
N ILE A 170 2.87 -5.77 20.71
CA ILE A 170 2.47 -4.59 19.94
C ILE A 170 3.19 -3.30 20.36
N LEU A 171 3.82 -3.28 21.55
CA LEU A 171 4.55 -2.11 22.07
C LEU A 171 6.08 -2.27 22.07
N ASP A 172 6.63 -3.40 21.62
CA ASP A 172 8.08 -3.61 21.55
C ASP A 172 8.76 -2.41 20.85
N GLY A 173 9.68 -1.75 21.57
CA GLY A 173 10.37 -0.56 21.08
C GLY A 173 11.38 -0.85 19.95
N HIS A 174 11.82 -2.09 19.82
CA HIS A 174 12.75 -2.51 18.76
C HIS A 174 12.01 -2.96 17.51
N ASN A 175 11.00 -3.82 17.67
CA ASN A 175 10.25 -4.41 16.56
C ASN A 175 8.81 -4.74 16.94
N PRO A 176 7.91 -3.74 16.98
CA PRO A 176 6.52 -3.96 17.37
C PRO A 176 5.79 -4.72 16.27
N LEU A 177 5.18 -5.85 16.63
CA LEU A 177 4.46 -6.71 15.70
C LEU A 177 3.17 -6.06 15.20
N LEU A 178 2.80 -6.40 13.96
CA LEU A 178 1.47 -6.09 13.44
C LEU A 178 0.40 -6.86 14.23
N TYR A 179 -0.83 -6.34 14.31
CA TYR A 179 -1.90 -6.99 15.07
C TYR A 179 -2.15 -8.44 14.65
N LYS A 180 -2.10 -8.71 13.34
CA LYS A 180 -2.27 -10.06 12.78
C LYS A 180 -1.20 -11.02 13.30
N GLU A 181 0.06 -10.60 13.28
CA GLU A 181 1.19 -11.41 13.74
C GLU A 181 1.19 -11.57 15.26
N ALA A 182 0.92 -10.47 15.99
CA ALA A 182 0.78 -10.49 17.44
C ALA A 182 -0.31 -11.46 17.88
N SER A 183 -1.47 -11.44 17.21
CA SER A 183 -2.58 -12.38 17.45
C SER A 183 -2.17 -13.84 17.25
N GLN A 184 -1.46 -14.15 16.16
CA GLN A 184 -1.01 -15.50 15.86
C GLN A 184 -0.01 -16.02 16.89
N ARG A 185 0.91 -15.16 17.37
CA ARG A 185 1.84 -15.52 18.45
C ARG A 185 1.14 -15.65 19.79
N PHE A 186 0.20 -14.76 20.08
CA PHE A 186 -0.55 -14.76 21.33
C PHE A 186 -1.41 -16.01 21.50
N GLN A 187 -1.93 -16.60 20.42
CA GLN A 187 -2.63 -17.90 20.48
C GLN A 187 -1.79 -19.03 21.09
N LYS A 188 -0.46 -18.95 20.99
CA LYS A 188 0.49 -19.95 21.48
C LYS A 188 0.97 -19.68 22.91
N PHE A 189 0.47 -18.62 23.57
CA PHE A 189 0.88 -18.27 24.93
C PHE A 189 0.35 -19.26 25.97
N ASN A 190 0.96 -19.29 27.16
CA ASN A 190 0.42 -20.01 28.30
C ASN A 190 -0.63 -19.14 29.00
N PHE A 191 -1.86 -19.63 29.08
CA PHE A 191 -3.01 -18.90 29.65
C PHE A 191 -3.27 -19.24 31.13
N GLY A 192 -2.33 -19.91 31.80
CA GLY A 192 -2.46 -20.26 33.20
C GLY A 192 -3.65 -21.19 33.44
N TRP A 193 -4.57 -20.77 34.30
CA TRP A 193 -5.74 -21.53 34.73
C TRP A 193 -7.02 -21.05 34.06
N MET A 194 -6.90 -20.25 33.00
CA MET A 194 -8.04 -19.81 32.21
C MET A 194 -8.75 -21.02 31.59
N ALA A 195 -10.06 -21.13 31.81
CA ALA A 195 -10.86 -22.20 31.21
C ALA A 195 -10.82 -22.12 29.68
N ASP A 196 -10.77 -23.28 29.01
CA ASP A 196 -10.67 -23.34 27.55
C ASP A 196 -11.88 -22.68 26.86
N GLY A 197 -13.07 -22.79 27.45
CA GLY A 197 -14.27 -22.09 26.97
C GLY A 197 -14.10 -20.57 26.98
N CYS A 198 -13.68 -19.99 28.10
CA CYS A 198 -13.39 -18.55 28.23
C CYS A 198 -12.30 -18.12 27.24
N LYS A 199 -11.23 -18.90 27.09
CA LYS A 199 -10.15 -18.63 26.13
C LYS A 199 -10.69 -18.56 24.70
N LYS A 200 -11.52 -19.51 24.29
CA LYS A 200 -12.14 -19.52 22.94
C LYS A 200 -12.99 -18.26 22.71
N LYS A 201 -13.85 -17.90 23.67
CA LYS A 201 -14.64 -16.65 23.61
C LYS A 201 -13.75 -15.42 23.44
N MET A 202 -12.66 -15.30 24.22
CA MET A 202 -11.75 -14.16 24.08
C MET A 202 -11.08 -14.10 22.71
N PHE A 203 -10.70 -15.25 22.15
CA PHE A 203 -10.17 -15.26 20.79
C PHE A 203 -11.24 -14.98 19.73
N GLU A 204 -12.51 -15.25 19.98
CA GLU A 204 -13.60 -14.79 19.10
C GLU A 204 -13.73 -13.27 19.11
N VAL A 205 -13.64 -12.65 20.29
CA VAL A 205 -13.61 -11.17 20.42
C VAL A 205 -12.42 -10.58 19.66
N ILE A 206 -11.24 -11.19 19.78
CA ILE A 206 -10.05 -10.76 19.03
C ILE A 206 -10.25 -10.94 17.52
N ARG A 207 -10.75 -12.11 17.10
CA ARG A 207 -10.98 -12.44 15.67
C ARG A 207 -12.08 -11.63 15.04
N SER A 208 -13.02 -11.09 15.82
CA SER A 208 -14.04 -10.16 15.31
C SER A 208 -13.43 -8.88 14.72
N ASN A 209 -12.11 -8.68 14.88
CA ASN A 209 -11.29 -7.67 14.23
C ASN A 209 -11.76 -6.21 14.45
N LYS A 210 -12.61 -5.96 15.45
CA LYS A 210 -13.16 -4.63 15.72
C LYS A 210 -12.07 -3.62 16.11
N ALA A 211 -11.16 -4.04 16.99
CA ALA A 211 -10.01 -3.22 17.37
C ALA A 211 -8.85 -3.35 16.37
N PHE A 212 -8.60 -4.56 15.85
CA PHE A 212 -7.39 -4.83 15.07
C PHE A 212 -7.49 -4.41 13.60
N GLY A 213 -8.71 -4.35 13.05
CA GLY A 213 -8.98 -3.88 11.69
C GLY A 213 -8.98 -2.37 11.54
N ILE A 214 -8.84 -1.60 12.63
CA ILE A 214 -8.77 -0.14 12.59
C ILE A 214 -7.56 0.31 11.77
N THR A 215 -6.42 -0.38 11.87
CA THR A 215 -5.23 -0.04 11.10
C THR A 215 -5.47 -0.18 9.59
N ASP A 216 -6.00 -1.33 9.15
CA ASP A 216 -6.28 -1.57 7.73
C ASP A 216 -7.27 -0.54 7.18
N LYS A 217 -8.32 -0.23 7.95
CA LYS A 217 -9.31 0.78 7.59
C LYS A 217 -8.70 2.17 7.47
N LEU A 218 -7.86 2.59 8.42
CA LEU A 218 -7.20 3.90 8.38
C LEU A 218 -6.26 4.04 7.18
N VAL A 219 -5.50 2.98 6.88
CA VAL A 219 -4.59 2.94 5.72
C VAL A 219 -5.39 3.06 4.43
N GLU A 220 -6.48 2.30 4.31
CA GLU A 220 -7.40 2.35 3.16
C GLU A 220 -8.00 3.75 2.96
N GLU A 221 -8.60 4.32 4.01
CA GLU A 221 -9.25 5.63 3.95
C GLU A 221 -8.26 6.74 3.60
N THR A 222 -7.05 6.67 4.16
CA THR A 222 -5.99 7.63 3.88
C THR A 222 -5.50 7.50 2.44
N ALA A 223 -5.34 6.28 1.94
CA ALA A 223 -5.02 6.06 0.54
C ALA A 223 -6.08 6.70 -0.36
N VAL A 224 -7.36 6.35 -0.20
CA VAL A 224 -8.46 6.91 -0.99
C VAL A 224 -8.52 8.45 -0.91
N HIS A 225 -8.18 9.03 0.23
CA HIS A 225 -8.09 10.48 0.35
C HIS A 225 -6.94 11.06 -0.49
N LEU A 226 -5.73 10.47 -0.41
CA LEU A 226 -4.58 10.87 -1.21
C LEU A 226 -4.82 10.70 -2.71
N GLU A 227 -5.58 9.69 -3.14
CA GLU A 227 -6.00 9.52 -4.52
C GLU A 227 -6.65 10.80 -5.06
N LYS A 228 -7.65 11.29 -4.32
CA LYS A 228 -8.45 12.47 -4.70
C LYS A 228 -7.65 13.76 -4.69
N GLU A 229 -6.65 13.86 -3.82
CA GLU A 229 -5.82 15.06 -3.70
C GLU A 229 -4.67 15.11 -4.73
N LEU A 230 -4.06 13.95 -5.02
CA LEU A 230 -2.83 13.89 -5.80
C LEU A 230 -3.05 13.56 -7.26
N ILE A 231 -4.19 12.97 -7.61
CA ILE A 231 -4.44 12.50 -8.97
C ILE A 231 -5.59 13.32 -9.57
N PHE A 232 -5.22 14.25 -10.45
CA PHE A 232 -6.15 14.75 -11.45
C PHE A 232 -6.33 13.66 -12.50
N GLU A 233 -7.55 13.13 -12.66
CA GLU A 233 -7.88 12.26 -13.80
C GLU A 233 -7.57 13.02 -15.10
N PRO A 234 -6.62 12.56 -15.92
CA PRO A 234 -6.56 13.01 -17.29
C PRO A 234 -7.84 12.45 -17.93
N CYS A 235 -8.72 13.34 -18.43
CA CYS A 235 -9.90 12.96 -19.20
C CYS A 235 -9.48 12.14 -20.44
N LEU A 236 -9.34 10.84 -20.26
CA LEU A 236 -9.32 9.88 -21.35
C LEU A 236 -10.79 9.57 -21.62
N SER A 237 -11.45 10.47 -22.35
CA SER A 237 -12.80 10.21 -22.86
C SER A 237 -12.75 8.94 -23.69
N SER A 238 -13.55 7.95 -23.29
CA SER A 238 -13.87 6.78 -24.08
C SER A 238 -14.71 7.20 -25.31
N ALA A 239 -14.02 7.62 -26.35
CA ALA A 239 -14.47 7.60 -27.74
C ALA A 239 -13.21 7.12 -28.48
N ASP A 240 -13.17 5.92 -29.04
CA ASP A 240 -14.01 5.51 -30.15
C ASP A 240 -14.39 4.02 -30.05
N ASN A 241 -15.69 3.77 -29.88
CA ASN A 241 -16.33 2.59 -30.44
C ASN A 241 -17.10 3.06 -31.68
N GLU A 242 -16.38 3.53 -32.70
CA GLU A 242 -16.96 3.59 -34.04
C GLU A 242 -16.68 2.26 -34.73
N SER A 243 -17.77 1.53 -34.87
CA SER A 243 -17.94 0.33 -35.66
C SER A 243 -17.35 0.50 -37.07
N LEU A 244 -16.31 -0.29 -37.36
CA LEU A 244 -16.05 -0.78 -38.71
C LEU A 244 -17.20 -1.71 -39.11
N GLY A 245 -18.29 -1.14 -39.60
CA GLY A 245 -19.27 -1.83 -40.43
C GLY A 245 -18.87 -1.61 -41.88
N MET A 246 -18.34 -2.65 -42.50
CA MET A 246 -17.94 -2.68 -43.91
C MET A 246 -19.16 -2.55 -44.82
N ASP A 247 -19.00 -1.75 -45.87
CA ASP A 247 -19.82 -1.77 -47.07
C ASP A 247 -19.69 -3.13 -47.78
N GLU A 248 -20.83 -3.69 -48.20
CA GLU A 248 -21.00 -4.47 -49.44
C GLU A 248 -22.16 -3.85 -50.23
#